data_AF-A0A963Y2Y6-F1
#
_entry.id   AF-A0A963Y2Y6-F1
#
_cell.length_a   1.000
_cell.length_b   1.000
_cell.length_c   1.000
_cell.angle_alpha   90.00
_cell.angle_beta   90.00
_cell.angle_gamma   90.00
#
_symmetry.space_group_name_H-M   'P 1'
#
loop_
_entity.id
_entity.type
_entity.pdbx_description
1 polymer ?
#
loop_
_entity_poly.entity_id
_entity_poly.type
_entity_poly.pdbx_seq_one_letter_code
_entity_poly.pdbx_strand_id
1 'polypeptide(L)' 'MKTQAQVVVIGGGVVGCSVLYHLTKYGWKDVMLIERSTLTSGSTWHAAGGF' A
#
# COMPACT_ATOMS: atom_id res chain seq x y z
N MET A 1 14.90 -10.27 -2.74
CA MET A 1 14.13 -9.00 -2.77
C MET A 1 14.42 -8.31 -4.08
N LYS A 2 13.44 -7.67 -4.75
CA LYS A 2 13.75 -6.83 -5.92
C LYS A 2 14.47 -5.57 -5.43
N THR A 3 15.53 -5.17 -6.12
CA THR A 3 16.31 -3.95 -5.82
C THR A 3 15.88 -2.76 -6.67
N GLN A 4 15.00 -2.98 -7.63
CA GLN A 4 14.40 -1.97 -8.49
C GLN A 4 12.90 -2.23 -8.63
N ALA A 5 12.13 -1.15 -8.76
CA ALA A 5 10.69 -1.17 -8.98
C ALA A 5 10.32 0.08 -9.81
N GLN A 6 9.28 -0.02 -10.63
CA GLN A 6 8.73 1.12 -11.34
C GLN A 6 8.09 2.11 -10.35
N VAL A 7 7.44 1.59 -9.31
CA VAL A 7 6.82 2.38 -8.23
C VAL A 7 7.04 1.69 -6.89
N VAL A 8 7.40 2.47 -5.87
CA VAL A 8 7.45 2.02 -4.47
C VAL A 8 6.45 2.84 -3.65
N VAL A 9 5.47 2.17 -3.05
CA VAL A 9 4.51 2.76 -2.11
C VAL A 9 5.02 2.52 -0.69
N ILE A 10 5.24 3.58 0.08
CA ILE A 10 5.73 3.49 1.46
C ILE A 10 4.56 3.74 2.40
N GLY A 11 4.22 2.73 3.20
CA GLY A 11 3.11 2.73 4.15
C GLY A 11 1.97 1.78 3.74
N GLY A 12 1.69 0.79 4.60
CA GLY A 12 0.69 -0.26 4.46
C GLY A 12 -0.66 0.05 5.12
N GLY A 13 -0.99 1.34 5.26
CA GLY A 13 -2.34 1.78 5.64
C GLY A 13 -3.33 1.74 4.47
N VAL A 14 -4.60 2.09 4.72
CA VAL A 14 -5.68 2.03 3.72
C VAL A 14 -5.34 2.76 2.42
N VAL A 15 -4.70 3.93 2.52
CA VAL A 15 -4.32 4.74 1.36
C VAL A 15 -3.24 4.03 0.52
N GLY A 16 -2.17 3.55 1.15
CA GLY A 16 -1.07 2.89 0.44
C GLY A 16 -1.50 1.58 -0.24
N CYS A 17 -2.31 0.77 0.45
CA CYS A 17 -2.92 -0.43 -0.13
C CYS A 17 -3.84 -0.08 -1.30
N SER A 18 -4.65 0.98 -1.19
CA SER A 18 -5.52 1.44 -2.28
C SER A 18 -4.73 1.90 -3.50
N VAL A 19 -3.63 2.64 -3.30
CA VAL A 19 -2.74 3.07 -4.39
C VAL A 19 -2.13 1.87 -5.10
N LEU A 20 -1.54 0.92 -4.36
CA LEU A 20 -0.96 -0.29 -4.96
C LEU A 20 -2.02 -1.10 -5.74
N TYR A 21 -3.20 -1.29 -5.15
CA TYR A 21 -4.31 -1.99 -5.80
C TYR A 21 -4.71 -1.31 -7.12
N HIS A 22 -4.93 0.00 -7.12
CA HIS A 22 -5.37 0.70 -8.34
C HIS A 22 -4.28 0.75 -9.41
N LEU A 23 -3.02 0.97 -9.03
CA LEU A 23 -1.90 0.92 -10.00
C LEU A 23 -1.86 -0.44 -10.70
N THR A 24 -1.85 -1.52 -9.93
CA THR A 24 -1.82 -2.89 -10.49
C THR A 24 -3.08 -3.23 -11.29
N LYS A 25 -4.25 -2.79 -10.83
CA LYS A 25 -5.53 -2.93 -11.56
C LYS A 25 -5.52 -2.23 -12.91
N TYR A 26 -4.89 -1.05 -13.00
CA TYR A 26 -4.75 -0.29 -14.25
C TYR A 26 -3.51 -0.70 -15.08
N GLY A 27 -2.95 -1.89 -14.82
CA GLY A 27 -1.93 -2.51 -15.66
C GLY A 27 -0.49 -2.07 -15.39
N TRP A 28 -0.25 -1.29 -14.34
CA TRP A 28 1.11 -0.99 -13.92
C TRP A 28 1.79 -2.26 -13.42
N LYS A 29 3.04 -2.46 -13.85
CA LYS A 29 3.87 -3.60 -13.46
C LYS A 29 4.97 -3.11 -12.51
N ASP A 30 5.62 -4.06 -11.83
CA ASP A 30 6.75 -3.77 -10.92
C ASP A 30 6.44 -2.69 -9.86
N VAL A 31 5.26 -2.80 -9.25
CA VAL A 31 4.83 -1.98 -8.11
C VAL A 31 5.12 -2.74 -6.82
N MET A 32 5.77 -2.09 -5.87
CA MET A 32 6.12 -2.67 -4.57
C MET A 32 5.55 -1.82 -3.43
N LEU A 33 5.04 -2.45 -2.38
CA LEU A 33 4.67 -1.78 -1.13
C LEU A 33 5.61 -2.19 -0.01
N ILE A 34 6.08 -1.22 0.75
CA ILE A 34 6.93 -1.41 1.93
C ILE A 34 6.19 -0.85 3.15
N GLU A 35 6.01 -1.69 4.15
CA GLU A 35 5.45 -1.34 5.45
C GLU A 35 6.50 -1.58 6.54
N ARG A 36 6.53 -0.71 7.55
CA ARG A 36 7.45 -0.80 8.68
C ARG A 36 7.19 -2.04 9.55
N SER A 37 5.93 -2.41 9.72
CA SER A 37 5.50 -3.54 10.56
C SER A 37 4.44 -4.39 9.84
N THR A 38 3.25 -4.52 10.40
CA THR A 38 2.11 -5.19 9.79
C THR A 38 1.23 -4.19 9.04
N LEU A 39 0.54 -4.65 7.99
CA LEU A 39 -0.46 -3.85 7.30
C LEU A 39 -1.48 -3.29 8.30
N THR A 40 -1.98 -2.10 8.03
CA THR A 40 -2.97 -1.37 8.86
C THR A 40 -2.50 -0.88 10.23
N SER A 41 -1.27 -1.20 10.67
CA SER A 41 -0.75 -0.88 12.03
C SER A 41 -0.69 0.62 12.38
N GLY A 42 -0.78 1.52 11.40
CA GLY A 42 -0.97 2.97 11.59
C GLY A 42 -2.42 3.36 11.92
N SER A 43 -2.89 4.52 11.48
CA SER A 43 -4.24 5.00 11.86
C SER A 43 -5.41 4.19 11.29
N THR A 44 -5.15 3.28 10.36
CA THR A 44 -6.19 2.50 9.68
C THR A 44 -6.90 1.52 10.62
N TRP A 45 -6.17 0.78 11.47
CA TRP A 45 -6.79 -0.27 12.29
C TRP A 45 -7.82 0.26 13.31
N HIS A 46 -7.64 1.50 13.78
CA HIS A 46 -8.49 2.11 14.82
C HIS A 46 -9.50 3.10 14.24
N ALA A 47 -9.61 3.20 12.91
CA ALA A 47 -10.61 4.05 12.29
C ALA A 47 -12.01 3.43 12.48
N ALA A 48 -12.99 4.25 12.89
CA ALA A 48 -14.36 3.80 13.10
C ALA A 48 -15.11 3.47 11.79
N GLY A 49 -14.53 3.77 10.62
CA GLY A 49 -15.12 3.46 9.31
C GLY A 49 -16.44 4.18 9.08
N GLY A 50 -16.51 5.48 9.39
CA GLY A 50 -17.73 6.30 9.41
C GLY A 50 -18.77 5.98 8.32
N PHE A 51 -20.04 6.06 8.72
CA PHE A 51 -21.23 5.69 7.96
C PHE A 51 -21.93 6.90 7.31
#